data_AF-A0A7C3XNZ5-F1
#
_entry.id   AF-A0A7C3XNZ5-F1
#
_cell.length_a   1.000
_cell.length_b   1.000
_cell.length_c   1.000
_cell.angle_alpha   90.00
_cell.angle_beta   90.00
_cell.angle_gamma   90.00
#
_symmetry.space_group_name_H-M   'P 1'
#
loop_
_entity.id
_entity.type
_entity.pdbx_description
1 polymer ?
#
loop_
_entity_poly.entity_id
_entity_poly.type
_entity_poly.pdbx_seq_one_letter_code
_entity_poly.pdbx_strand_id
1 'polypeptide(L)'
;MAMLAKRADYYLLKLNRITGWLLLPAVLIYICTGFAMCGELRFDRLMRIETARALHKNLIWPLVALFSGHAALSIYFAMRRWGWIGSRSRT
;
A
#
# COMPACT_ATOMS: atom_id res chain seq x y z
N MET A 1 -5.19 20.59 -22.76
CA MET A 1 -5.19 20.11 -21.36
C MET A 1 -5.70 18.67 -21.19
N ALA A 2 -6.75 18.22 -21.91
CA ALA A 2 -7.30 16.86 -21.75
C ALA A 2 -6.32 15.69 -22.01
N MET A 3 -5.38 15.83 -22.94
CA MET A 3 -4.35 14.79 -23.18
C MET A 3 -3.37 14.62 -22.01
N LEU A 4 -3.01 15.72 -21.32
CA LEU A 4 -2.13 15.66 -20.14
C LEU A 4 -2.84 14.96 -18.97
N ALA A 5 -4.13 15.22 -18.77
CA ALA A 5 -4.94 14.53 -17.76
C ALA A 5 -5.06 13.03 -18.03
N LYS A 6 -5.27 12.61 -19.28
CA LYS A 6 -5.29 11.19 -19.66
C LYS A 6 -3.95 10.49 -19.40
N ARG A 7 -2.82 11.18 -19.61
CA ARG A 7 -1.49 10.66 -19.29
C ARG A 7 -1.26 10.58 -17.78
N ALA A 8 -1.66 11.59 -17.02
CA ALA A 8 -1.56 11.59 -15.56
C ALA A 8 -2.37 10.44 -14.93
N ASP A 9 -3.62 10.24 -15.36
CA ASP A 9 -4.48 9.16 -14.89
C ASP A 9 -3.86 7.78 -15.15
N TYR A 10 -3.22 7.60 -16.31
CA TYR A 10 -2.52 6.36 -16.65
C TYR A 10 -1.37 6.07 -15.66
N TYR A 11 -0.51 7.06 -15.38
CA TYR A 11 0.58 6.88 -14.43
C TYR A 11 0.09 6.69 -12.99
N LEU A 12 -0.94 7.43 -12.56
CA LEU A 12 -1.56 7.28 -11.25
C LEU A 12 -2.21 5.90 -11.07
N LEU A 13 -2.86 5.35 -12.10
CA LEU A 13 -3.40 3.98 -12.07
C LEU A 13 -2.28 2.95 -11.97
N LYS A 14 -1.20 3.14 -12.73
CA LYS A 14 -0.03 2.23 -12.68
C LYS A 14 0.62 2.27 -11.30
N LEU A 15 0.78 3.47 -10.72
CA LEU A 15 1.28 3.65 -9.36
C LEU A 15 0.35 2.99 -8.33
N ASN A 16 -0.97 3.12 -8.48
CA ASN A 16 -1.93 2.46 -7.58
C ASN A 16 -1.78 0.93 -7.62
N ARG A 17 -1.55 0.35 -8.80
CA ARG A 17 -1.31 -1.09 -8.94
C ARG A 17 0.03 -1.52 -8.31
N ILE A 18 1.11 -0.79 -8.58
CA ILE A 18 2.43 -1.08 -8.03
C ILE A 18 2.41 -1.01 -6.50
N THR A 19 1.82 0.05 -5.96
CA THR A 19 1.71 0.24 -4.50
C THR A 19 0.89 -0.87 -3.86
N GLY A 20 -0.22 -1.32 -4.47
CA GLY A 20 -0.99 -2.47 -3.98
C GLY A 20 -0.20 -3.78 -4.00
N TRP A 21 0.51 -4.06 -5.10
CA TRP A 21 1.38 -5.25 -5.21
C TRP A 21 2.55 -5.23 -4.23
N LEU A 22 3.09 -4.06 -3.89
CA LEU A 22 4.15 -3.92 -2.89
C LEU A 22 3.59 -4.02 -1.46
N LEU A 23 2.35 -3.55 -1.24
CA LEU A 23 1.70 -3.57 0.07
C LEU A 23 1.49 -5.01 0.56
N LEU A 24 1.07 -5.89 -0.34
CA LEU A 24 0.73 -7.27 -0.02
C LEU A 24 1.91 -8.02 0.65
N PRO A 25 3.10 -8.16 0.04
CA PRO A 25 4.24 -8.82 0.69
C PRO A 25 4.74 -8.03 1.90
N ALA A 26 4.70 -6.69 1.88
CA ALA A 26 5.15 -5.88 3.01
C ALA A 26 4.29 -6.14 4.26
N VAL A 27 2.96 -6.20 4.13
CA VAL A 27 2.04 -6.55 5.22
C VAL A 27 2.28 -7.96 5.71
N LEU A 28 2.49 -8.93 4.80
CA LEU A 28 2.79 -10.31 5.20
C LEU A 28 4.08 -10.41 6.03
N ILE A 29 5.15 -9.73 5.60
CA ILE A 29 6.41 -9.68 6.36
C ILE A 29 6.18 -9.02 7.74
N TYR A 30 5.40 -7.93 7.79
CA TYR A 30 5.07 -7.26 9.05
C TYR A 30 4.30 -8.17 10.02
N ILE A 31 3.34 -8.96 9.51
CA ILE A 31 2.58 -9.93 10.30
C ILE A 31 3.50 -11.06 10.80
N CYS A 32 4.30 -11.66 9.92
CA CYS A 32 5.24 -12.74 10.27
C CYS A 32 6.25 -12.30 11.34
N THR A 33 6.77 -11.06 11.24
CA THR A 33 7.67 -10.51 12.26
C THR A 33 6.97 -10.27 13.60
N GLY A 34 5.68 -9.92 13.60
CA GLY A 34 4.85 -9.85 14.80
C GLY A 34 4.73 -11.20 15.50
N PHE A 35 4.35 -12.25 14.77
CA PHE A 35 4.27 -13.61 15.31
C PHE A 35 5.62 -14.13 15.83
N ALA A 36 6.72 -13.84 15.13
CA ALA A 36 8.07 -14.18 15.57
C ALA A 36 8.44 -13.53 16.91
N MET A 37 8.03 -12.27 17.14
CA MET A 37 8.26 -11.58 18.42
C MET A 37 7.42 -12.14 19.57
N CYS A 38 6.20 -12.61 19.29
CA CYS A 38 5.34 -13.24 20.30
C CYS A 38 5.74 -14.70 20.61
N GLY A 39 6.66 -15.29 19.85
CA GLY A 39 7.02 -16.71 19.98
C GLY A 39 5.90 -17.66 19.53
N GLU A 40 4.94 -17.16 18.75
CA GLU A 40 3.80 -17.93 18.28
C GLU A 40 4.13 -18.65 16.97
N LEU A 41 3.33 -19.68 16.64
CA LEU A 41 3.41 -20.43 15.37
C LEU A 41 4.81 -21.03 15.06
N ARG A 42 5.68 -21.18 16.08
CA ARG A 42 7.07 -21.64 15.95
C ARG A 42 7.96 -20.73 15.08
N PHE A 43 7.56 -19.47 14.91
CA PHE A 43 8.33 -18.48 14.13
C PHE A 43 9.62 -18.04 14.83
N ASP A 44 9.75 -18.29 16.14
CA ASP A 44 10.99 -18.17 16.91
C ASP A 44 12.15 -18.99 16.32
N ARG A 45 11.84 -20.08 15.60
CA ARG A 45 12.83 -20.90 14.88
C ARG A 45 13.20 -20.36 13.50
N LEU A 46 12.33 -19.56 12.89
CA LEU A 46 12.55 -19.00 11.55
C LEU A 46 13.43 -17.75 11.61
N MET A 47 13.36 -16.97 12.70
CA MET A 47 14.09 -15.74 12.83
C MET A 47 14.35 -15.39 14.31
N ARG A 48 15.55 -14.89 14.60
CA ARG A 48 15.90 -14.37 15.93
C ARG A 48 15.02 -13.19 16.31
N ILE A 49 14.64 -13.10 17.58
CA ILE A 49 13.80 -12.02 18.13
C ILE A 49 14.39 -10.64 17.82
N GLU A 50 15.72 -10.48 17.91
CA GLU A 50 16.37 -9.20 17.60
C GLU A 50 16.14 -8.78 16.15
N THR A 51 16.26 -9.72 15.22
CA THR A 51 16.04 -9.49 13.79
C THR A 51 14.57 -9.23 13.51
N ALA A 52 13.66 -10.00 14.12
CA ALA A 52 12.22 -9.80 14.01
C ALA A 52 11.83 -8.38 14.44
N ARG A 53 12.34 -7.94 15.59
CA ARG A 53 12.09 -6.62 16.14
C ARG A 53 12.66 -5.50 15.26
N ALA A 54 13.89 -5.65 14.78
CA ALA A 54 14.51 -4.67 13.89
C ALA A 54 13.69 -4.51 12.60
N LEU A 55 13.31 -5.63 11.97
CA LEU A 55 12.52 -5.60 10.75
C LEU A 55 11.13 -5.01 10.99
N HIS A 56 10.44 -5.44 12.05
CA HIS A 56 9.10 -4.94 12.38
C HIS A 56 9.09 -3.43 12.66
N LYS A 57 10.05 -2.92 13.44
CA LYS A 57 10.16 -1.48 13.75
C LYS A 57 10.57 -0.65 12.53
N ASN A 58 11.40 -1.18 11.65
CA ASN A 58 11.83 -0.44 10.45
C ASN A 58 10.77 -0.46 9.35
N LEU A 59 9.94 -1.50 9.29
CA LEU A 59 8.95 -1.67 8.22
C LEU A 59 7.70 -0.83 8.43
N ILE A 60 7.40 -0.38 9.67
CA ILE A 60 6.19 0.40 9.98
C ILE A 60 6.10 1.69 9.17
N TRP A 61 7.17 2.50 9.11
CA TRP A 61 7.14 3.78 8.41
C TRP A 61 7.01 3.62 6.89
N PRO A 62 7.76 2.72 6.23
CA PRO A 62 7.48 2.31 4.85
C PRO A 62 6.04 1.82 4.65
N LEU A 63 5.50 1.00 5.56
CA LEU A 63 4.13 0.50 5.48
C LEU A 63 3.12 1.64 5.51
N VAL A 64 3.28 2.58 6.45
CA VAL A 64 2.42 3.75 6.60
C VAL A 64 2.47 4.60 5.34
N ALA A 65 3.65 4.93 4.84
CA ALA A 65 3.80 5.73 3.62
C ALA A 65 3.16 5.04 2.41
N LEU A 66 3.40 3.74 2.24
CA LEU A 66 2.87 2.95 1.14
C LEU A 66 1.34 2.82 1.22
N PHE A 67 0.81 2.57 2.42
CA PHE A 67 -0.62 2.44 2.69
C PHE A 67 -1.34 3.76 2.47
N SER A 68 -0.83 4.87 3.03
CA SER A 68 -1.42 6.19 2.85
C SER A 68 -1.42 6.61 1.37
N GLY A 69 -0.32 6.37 0.64
CA GLY A 69 -0.25 6.65 -0.79
C GLY A 69 -1.24 5.81 -1.60
N HIS A 70 -1.30 4.50 -1.33
CA HIS A 70 -2.23 3.58 -1.99
C HIS A 70 -3.69 3.93 -1.71
N ALA A 71 -4.02 4.22 -0.44
CA ALA A 71 -5.35 4.60 -0.01
C ALA A 71 -5.77 5.92 -0.67
N ALA A 72 -4.93 6.95 -0.67
CA ALA A 72 -5.22 8.23 -1.30
C ALA A 72 -5.52 8.09 -2.80
N LEU A 73 -4.71 7.31 -3.53
CA LEU A 73 -4.94 7.05 -4.95
C LEU A 73 -6.23 6.25 -5.19
N SER A 74 -6.46 5.21 -4.38
CA SER A 74 -7.66 4.38 -4.49
C SER A 74 -8.93 5.17 -4.19
N ILE A 75 -8.91 6.03 -3.16
CA ILE A 75 -9.99 6.96 -2.83
C ILE A 75 -10.21 7.94 -3.98
N TYR A 76 -9.15 8.56 -4.51
CA TYR A 76 -9.25 9.45 -5.67
C TYR A 76 -9.94 8.78 -6.87
N PHE A 77 -9.52 7.56 -7.23
CA PHE A 77 -10.13 6.83 -8.34
C PHE A 77 -11.57 6.36 -8.03
N ALA A 78 -11.89 6.03 -6.78
CA ALA A 78 -13.25 5.69 -6.37
C ALA A 78 -14.17 6.91 -6.50
N MET A 79 -13.76 8.08 -5.99
CA MET A 79 -14.54 9.32 -6.10
C MET A 79 -14.76 9.72 -7.57
N ARG A 80 -13.76 9.54 -8.44
CA ARG A 80 -13.93 9.77 -9.89
C ARG A 80 -14.90 8.79 -10.53
N ARG A 81 -14.83 7.51 -10.16
CA ARG A 81 -15.72 6.46 -10.69
C ARG A 81 -17.17 6.67 -10.27
N TRP A 82 -17.41 7.13 -9.05
CA TRP A 82 -18.73 7.45 -8.52
C TRP A 82 -19.24 8.82 -9.00
N GLY A 83 -18.44 9.57 -9.77
CA GLY A 83 -18.83 10.87 -10.28
C GLY A 83 -18.90 11.98 -9.23
N TRP A 84 -18.27 11.77 -8.05
CA TRP A 84 -18.15 12.81 -7.03
C TRP A 84 -17.17 13.90 -7.44
N ILE A 85 -16.17 13.54 -8.26
CA ILE A 85 -15.20 14.48 -8.84
C ILE A 85 -14.98 14.18 -10.34
N GLY A 86 -14.95 15.22 -11.16
CA GLY A 86 -14.78 15.14 -12.62
C GLY A 86 -15.93 15.78 -13.39
N SER A 87 -15.62 16.47 -14.49
CA SER A 87 -16.61 17.17 -15.31
C SER A 87 -17.54 16.17 -16.00
N ARG A 88 -18.81 16.17 -15.59
CA ARG A 88 -19.91 15.58 -16.34
C ARG A 88 -20.17 16.52 -17.52
N SER A 89 -19.55 16.26 -18.67
CA SER A 89 -20.07 16.82 -19.93
C SER A 89 -21.42 16.16 -20.20
N ARG A 90 -22.48 16.72 -19.62
CA ARG A 90 -23.85 16.49 -20.08
C ARG A 90 -23.95 17.15 -21.45
N THR A 91 -23.86 16.35 -22.50
CA THR A 91 -24.47 16.63 -23.80
C THR A 91 -25.45 15.50 -24.06
#